data_AF-A0A7W5BBZ6-F1
#
_entry.id   AF-A0A7W5BBZ6-F1
#
_cell.length_a   1.000
_cell.length_b   1.000
_cell.length_c   1.000
_cell.angle_alpha   90.00
_cell.angle_beta   90.00
_cell.angle_gamma   90.00
#
_symmetry.space_group_name_H-M   'P 1'
#
loop_
_entity.id
_entity.type
_entity.pdbx_description
1 polymer ?
#
loop_
_entity_poly.entity_id
_entity_poly.type
_entity_poly.pdbx_seq_one_letter_code
_entity_poly.pdbx_strand_id
1 'polypeptide(L)'
;MTRKYIDCRDFPSDAHCTVAMSADDEEELLAVAVQHAVSVHQHADSPELRRQIRTMIKDGMPGEQALPGGAAQSGQDSGRPLPH
;
A
#
# COMPACT_ATOMS: atom_id res chain seq x y z
N MET A 1 -15.53 0.98 4.77
CA MET A 1 -14.33 1.40 5.52
C MET A 1 -13.39 2.08 4.55
N THR A 2 -12.64 3.08 4.99
CA THR A 2 -11.60 3.69 4.16
C THR A 2 -10.50 2.65 3.95
N ARG A 3 -10.11 2.40 2.70
CA ARG A 3 -9.00 1.52 2.35
C ARG A 3 -7.73 2.03 3.05
N LYS A 4 -6.90 1.13 3.58
CA LYS A 4 -5.62 1.46 4.22
C LYS A 4 -4.47 0.95 3.39
N TYR A 5 -3.31 1.58 3.51
CA TYR A 5 -2.12 1.17 2.79
C TYR A 5 -0.82 1.42 3.56
N ILE A 6 0.20 0.65 3.21
CA ILE A 6 1.60 0.83 3.60
C ILE A 6 2.42 0.87 2.31
N ASP A 7 3.29 1.86 2.19
CA ASP A 7 4.23 1.96 1.06
C ASP A 7 5.66 1.72 1.57
N CYS A 8 6.27 0.61 1.15
CA CYS A 8 7.64 0.30 1.55
C CYS A 8 8.66 1.29 0.97
N ARG A 9 8.30 2.05 -0.07
CA ARG A 9 9.18 3.07 -0.68
C ARG A 9 9.43 4.27 0.25
N ASP A 10 8.51 4.53 1.17
CA ASP A 10 8.65 5.61 2.16
C ASP A 10 9.74 5.31 3.20
N PHE A 11 10.22 4.07 3.26
CA PHE A 11 11.21 3.60 4.22
C PHE A 11 12.47 3.13 3.49
N PRO A 12 13.44 4.04 3.26
CA PRO A 12 14.68 3.68 2.58
C PRO A 12 15.39 2.59 3.37
N SER A 13 15.55 1.44 2.72
CA SER A 13 16.26 0.27 3.22
C SER A 13 17.10 -0.31 2.09
N ASP A 14 18.11 -1.10 2.45
CA ASP A 14 19.05 -1.72 1.49
C ASP A 14 18.35 -2.69 0.51
N ALA A 15 17.12 -3.09 0.81
CA ALA A 15 16.31 -3.96 -0.05
C ALA A 15 15.75 -3.26 -1.30
N HIS A 16 15.82 -1.92 -1.39
CA HIS A 16 15.26 -1.15 -2.52
C HIS A 16 13.82 -1.56 -2.88
N CYS A 17 12.98 -1.76 -1.85
CA CYS A 17 11.65 -2.30 -2.04
C CYS A 17 10.73 -1.30 -2.76
N THR A 18 10.02 -1.78 -3.77
CA THR A 18 9.06 -1.01 -4.58
C THR A 18 7.61 -1.39 -4.31
N VAL A 19 7.38 -2.22 -3.28
CA VAL A 19 6.07 -2.77 -2.94
C VAL A 19 5.24 -1.74 -2.18
N ALA A 20 3.99 -1.57 -2.61
CA ALA A 20 2.95 -0.91 -1.84
C ALA A 20 1.82 -1.93 -1.57
N MET A 21 1.38 -2.01 -0.32
CA MET A 21 0.36 -2.96 0.14
C MET A 21 -0.88 -2.18 0.56
N SER A 22 -2.07 -2.69 0.25
CA SER A 22 -3.33 -2.10 0.70
C SER A 22 -4.34 -3.16 1.07
N ALA A 23 -5.17 -2.86 2.07
CA ALA A 23 -6.27 -3.72 2.51
C ALA A 23 -7.40 -2.87 3.09
N ASP A 24 -8.58 -3.48 3.21
CA ASP A 24 -9.74 -2.81 3.82
C ASP A 24 -9.71 -2.93 5.36
N ASP A 25 -9.03 -3.94 5.89
CA ASP A 25 -8.79 -4.16 7.31
C ASP A 25 -7.34 -3.85 7.74
N GLU A 26 -7.18 -3.28 8.92
CA GLU A 26 -5.86 -2.86 9.43
C GLU A 26 -5.01 -4.04 9.91
N GLU A 27 -5.63 -5.03 10.55
CA GLU A 27 -4.92 -6.20 11.08
C GLU A 27 -4.50 -7.13 9.93
N GLU A 28 -5.33 -7.25 8.88
CA GLU A 28 -4.95 -7.91 7.63
C GLU A 28 -3.73 -7.22 6.99
N LEU A 29 -3.78 -5.89 6.83
CA LEU A 29 -2.66 -5.12 6.27
C LEU A 29 -1.37 -5.28 7.09
N LEU A 30 -1.50 -5.21 8.42
CA LEU A 30 -0.38 -5.38 9.35
C LEU A 30 0.25 -6.77 9.21
N ALA A 31 -0.56 -7.83 9.16
CA ALA A 31 -0.07 -9.20 9.02
C ALA A 31 0.74 -9.37 7.73
N VAL A 32 0.25 -8.85 6.61
CA VAL A 32 0.94 -8.89 5.31
C VAL A 32 2.23 -8.07 5.34
N ALA A 33 2.20 -6.87 5.91
CA ALA A 33 3.38 -6.01 6.00
C ALA A 33 4.47 -6.60 6.90
N VAL A 34 4.11 -7.26 8.00
CA VAL A 34 5.05 -7.98 8.87
C VAL A 34 5.69 -9.15 8.11
N GLN A 35 4.90 -9.95 7.39
CA GLN A 35 5.45 -11.04 6.59
C GLN A 35 6.43 -10.54 5.52
N HIS A 36 6.14 -9.40 4.90
CA HIS A 36 7.06 -8.75 3.97
C HIS A 36 8.34 -8.29 4.66
N ALA A 37 8.24 -7.62 5.81
CA ALA A 37 9.39 -7.17 6.59
C ALA A 37 10.30 -8.34 7.03
N VAL A 38 9.73 -9.48 7.41
CA VAL A 38 10.50 -10.67 7.80
C VAL A 38 11.13 -11.34 6.58
N SER A 39 10.36 -11.54 5.51
CA SER A 39 10.81 -12.35 4.37
C SER A 39 11.78 -11.59 3.45
N VAL A 40 11.55 -10.29 3.25
CA VAL A 40 12.33 -9.46 2.31
C VAL A 40 13.40 -8.65 3.03
N HIS A 41 13.04 -8.02 4.16
CA HIS A 41 13.96 -7.18 4.92
C HIS A 41 14.69 -7.93 6.04
N GLN A 42 14.42 -9.23 6.21
CA GLN A 42 15.06 -10.08 7.22
C GLN A 42 14.94 -9.53 8.66
N HIS A 43 13.88 -8.75 8.92
CA HIS A 43 13.56 -8.29 10.26
C HIS A 43 13.00 -9.44 11.09
N ALA A 44 13.23 -9.43 12.40
CA ALA A 44 12.59 -10.38 13.30
C ALA A 44 11.12 -10.01 13.53
N ASP A 45 10.22 -10.99 13.51
CA ASP A 45 8.83 -10.78 13.93
C ASP A 45 8.80 -10.53 15.44
N SER A 46 8.78 -9.25 15.82
CA SER A 46 8.71 -8.81 17.20
C SER A 46 7.49 -7.92 17.44
N PRO A 47 6.96 -7.89 18.67
CA PRO A 47 5.91 -6.95 19.04
C PRO A 47 6.29 -5.50 18.75
N GLU A 48 7.57 -5.14 18.87
CA GLU A 48 8.13 -3.83 18.56
C GLU A 48 7.99 -3.51 17.07
N LEU A 49 8.36 -4.44 16.19
CA LEU A 49 8.23 -4.29 14.74
C LEU A 49 6.76 -4.08 14.35
N ARG A 50 5.85 -4.89 14.91
CA ARG A 50 4.41 -4.77 14.65
C ARG A 50 3.86 -3.40 15.07
N ARG A 51 4.31 -2.87 16.22
CA ARG A 51 3.93 -1.53 16.67
C ARG A 51 4.46 -0.44 15.74
N GLN A 52 5.71 -0.56 15.28
CA GLN A 52 6.26 0.38 14.30
C GLN A 52 5.47 0.34 12.99
N ILE A 53 5.19 -0.85 12.45
CA ILE A 53 4.43 -1.01 11.20
C ILE A 53 3.02 -0.40 11.31
N ARG A 54 2.34 -0.55 12.45
CA ARG A 54 1.04 0.11 12.66
C ARG A 54 1.11 1.63 12.49
N THR A 55 2.19 2.28 12.94
CA THR A 55 2.35 3.73 12.76
C THR A 55 2.61 4.16 11.32
N MET A 56 2.92 3.22 10.42
CA MET A 56 3.17 3.46 9.00
C MET A 56 1.91 3.30 8.15
N ILE A 57 0.81 2.81 8.74
CA ILE A 57 -0.47 2.63 8.04
C ILE A 57 -1.10 4.00 7.75
N LYS A 58 -1.47 4.20 6.49
CA LYS A 58 -2.11 5.42 5.99
C LYS A 58 -3.48 5.08 5.44
N ASP A 59 -4.42 6.01 5.55
CA ASP A 59 -5.72 5.91 4.91
C ASP A 59 -5.64 6.36 3.43
N GLY A 60 -6.32 5.63 2.54
CA GLY A 60 -6.43 5.91 1.11
C GLY A 60 -5.77 4.87 0.21
N MET A 61 -5.31 5.31 -0.96
CA MET A 61 -4.56 4.50 -1.91
C MET A 61 -3.15 5.08 -2.14
N PRO A 62 -2.11 4.22 -2.28
CA PRO A 62 -0.77 4.67 -2.59
C PRO A 62 -0.77 5.36 -3.97
N GLY A 63 -0.65 6.68 -3.99
CA GLY A 63 -0.74 7.53 -5.19
C GLY A 63 -1.86 8.58 -5.17
N GLU A 64 -2.81 8.50 -4.23
CA GLU A 64 -3.94 9.45 -4.16
C GLU A 64 -3.70 10.60 -3.18
N GLN A 65 -2.68 10.50 -2.31
CA GLN A 65 -2.29 11.60 -1.41
C GLN A 65 -1.34 12.58 -2.12
N ALA A 66 -1.87 13.33 -3.08
CA ALA A 66 -1.25 14.60 -3.53
C ALA A 66 -2.21 15.55 -4.27
N LEU A 67 -3.54 15.47 -4.14
CA LEU A 67 -4.42 16.51 -4.70
C LEU A 67 -5.48 16.98 -3.69
N PRO A 68 -5.35 18.19 -3.13
CA PRO A 68 -6.50 18.88 -2.55
C PRO A 68 -7.40 19.35 -3.71
N GLY A 69 -8.38 18.53 -4.07
CA GLY A 69 -9.44 18.87 -5.02
C GLY A 69 -9.29 18.20 -6.39
N GLY A 70 -10.13 17.20 -6.65
CA GLY A 70 -10.22 16.56 -7.96
C GLY A 70 -11.47 15.70 -8.04
N ALA A 71 -12.49 16.24 -8.70
CA ALA A 71 -13.81 15.66 -8.84
C ALA A 71 -13.78 14.24 -9.44
N ALA A 72 -14.69 13.40 -8.96
CA ALA A 72 -15.14 12.20 -9.64
C ALA A 72 -15.46 12.49 -11.11
N GLN A 73 -14.84 11.77 -12.04
CA GLN A 73 -15.39 11.57 -13.38
C GLN A 73 -15.10 10.13 -13.86
N SER A 74 -16.12 9.32 -13.68
CA SER A 74 -16.45 8.15 -14.49
C SER A 74 -16.53 8.50 -15.99
N GLY A 75 -16.00 7.61 -16.84
CA GLY A 75 -16.08 7.63 -18.32
C GLY A 75 -14.68 7.58 -18.94
N GLN A 76 -14.31 6.70 -19.88
CA GLN A 76 -15.09 6.14 -20.98
C GLN A 76 -14.51 4.77 -21.40
N ASP A 77 -15.31 3.71 -21.27
CA ASP A 77 -15.24 2.52 -22.10
C ASP A 77 -15.99 2.84 -23.41
N SER A 78 -15.27 3.30 -24.43
CA SER A 78 -15.84 3.53 -25.75
C SER A 78 -14.90 2.97 -26.81
N GLY A 79 -15.10 1.70 -27.16
CA GLY A 79 -14.99 1.17 -28.52
C GLY A 79 -13.62 1.26 -29.20
N ARG A 80 -12.77 0.26 -28.99
CA ARG A 80 -11.74 -0.10 -29.98
C ARG A 80 -12.23 -1.30 -30.80
N PRO A 81 -12.48 -1.16 -32.12
CA PRO A 81 -12.70 -2.31 -32.97
C PRO A 81 -11.37 -3.05 -33.20
N LEU A 82 -11.42 -4.38 -33.16
CA LEU A 82 -10.32 -5.26 -33.55
C LEU A 82 -10.16 -5.22 -35.08
N PRO A 83 -8.95 -5.11 -35.63
CA PRO A 83 -8.73 -5.31 -37.05
C PRO A 83 -8.86 -6.80 -37.41
N HIS A 84 -9.49 -7.07 -38.57
CA HIS A 84 -9.64 -8.39 -39.20
C HIS A 84 -8.31 -8.94 -39.72
#